data_AF-A0A6J6JJ27-F1
#
_entry.id   AF-A0A6J6JJ27-F1
#
_cell.length_a   1.000
_cell.length_b   1.000
_cell.length_c   1.000
_cell.angle_alpha   90.00
_cell.angle_beta   90.00
_cell.angle_gamma   90.00
#
_symmetry.space_group_name_H-M   'P 1'
#
loop_
_entity.id
_entity.type
_entity.pdbx_description
1 polymer ?
#
loop_
_entity_poly.entity_id
_entity_poly.type
_entity_poly.pdbx_seq_one_letter_code
_entity_poly.pdbx_strand_id
1 'polypeptide(L)'
;MAARILVLDNYDSFVFNLVQYLGELGADPLVHRSDALTIEQIEELAPDGVLISPGPGRPEDAGLSNEVITTFAGRVPVFGVCLGHQCIGQVYGGDVVRAPQLMHGKTSLISHEGKGVFAGLPDPFEATRYHSLVVDRDSVPECLEITAQTNDGLVMGLRHRDFDVEGVQFHPESILTAGGHQLVGNFLERCGH
;
A
#
# COMPACT_ATOMS: atom_id res chain seq x y z
N MET A 1 -2.88 16.88 17.20
CA MET A 1 -4.21 16.47 16.71
C MET A 1 -4.03 15.10 16.05
N ALA A 2 -5.06 14.27 15.96
CA ALA A 2 -4.93 12.98 15.26
C ALA A 2 -4.58 13.23 13.78
N ALA A 3 -3.63 12.46 13.23
CA ALA A 3 -3.26 12.55 11.82
C ALA A 3 -4.46 12.15 10.94
N ARG A 4 -4.81 12.99 9.97
CA ARG A 4 -5.94 12.78 9.06
C ARG A 4 -5.48 11.98 7.85
N ILE A 5 -5.97 10.75 7.72
CA ILE A 5 -5.51 9.83 6.67
C ILE A 5 -6.60 9.68 5.62
N LEU A 6 -6.33 10.15 4.40
CA LEU A 6 -7.21 9.84 3.27
C LEU A 6 -7.10 8.35 2.95
N VAL A 7 -8.20 7.63 3.03
CA VAL A 7 -8.29 6.24 2.57
C VAL A 7 -9.08 6.23 1.27
N LEU A 8 -8.39 5.93 0.17
CA LEU A 8 -9.01 5.79 -1.14
C LEU A 8 -9.42 4.32 -1.34
N ASP A 9 -10.72 4.05 -1.19
CA ASP A 9 -11.33 2.73 -1.32
C ASP A 9 -11.53 2.36 -2.79
N ASN A 10 -10.81 1.35 -3.24
CA ASN A 10 -10.97 0.73 -4.56
C ASN A 10 -12.01 -0.40 -4.55
N TYR A 11 -13.11 -0.23 -3.82
CA TYR A 11 -14.20 -1.20 -3.71
C TYR A 11 -13.76 -2.55 -3.11
N ASP A 12 -12.88 -2.50 -2.11
CA ASP A 12 -12.40 -3.70 -1.44
C ASP A 12 -13.28 -4.15 -0.28
N SER A 13 -13.41 -5.46 -0.13
CA SER A 13 -14.22 -6.05 0.94
C SER A 13 -13.58 -5.94 2.33
N PHE A 14 -12.27 -5.65 2.41
CA PHE A 14 -11.49 -5.61 3.64
C PHE A 14 -10.96 -4.22 3.98
N VAL A 15 -11.27 -3.18 3.19
CA VAL A 15 -10.82 -1.79 3.44
C VAL A 15 -11.14 -1.32 4.86
N PHE A 16 -12.29 -1.71 5.42
CA PHE A 16 -12.68 -1.30 6.77
C PHE A 16 -11.82 -1.92 7.88
N ASN A 17 -11.10 -3.02 7.62
CA ASN A 17 -10.11 -3.54 8.57
C ASN A 17 -8.89 -2.61 8.63
N LEU A 18 -8.43 -2.07 7.49
CA LEU A 18 -7.39 -1.03 7.46
C LEU A 18 -7.86 0.24 8.16
N VAL A 19 -9.08 0.69 7.88
CA VAL A 19 -9.69 1.85 8.54
C VAL A 19 -9.77 1.65 10.05
N GLN A 20 -10.14 0.44 10.51
CA GLN A 20 -10.14 0.11 11.92
C GLN A 20 -8.73 0.18 12.52
N TYR A 21 -7.70 -0.37 11.86
CA TYR A 21 -6.33 -0.31 12.34
C TYR A 21 -5.84 1.14 12.46
N LEU A 22 -6.13 2.00 11.47
CA LEU A 22 -5.82 3.42 11.54
C LEU A 22 -6.46 4.08 12.77
N GLY A 23 -7.75 3.81 13.02
CA GLY A 23 -8.47 4.35 14.18
C GLY A 23 -7.95 3.81 15.52
N GLU A 24 -7.63 2.51 15.61
CA GLU A 24 -7.04 1.88 16.80
C GLU A 24 -5.67 2.47 17.14
N LEU A 25 -4.90 2.83 16.11
CA LEU A 25 -3.61 3.51 16.24
C LEU A 25 -3.76 5.02 16.46
N GLY A 26 -4.98 5.56 16.50
CA GLY A 26 -5.28 6.93 16.88
C GLY A 26 -5.25 7.94 15.74
N ALA A 27 -5.32 7.50 14.48
CA ALA A 27 -5.51 8.37 13.32
C ALA A 27 -7.01 8.69 13.08
N ASP A 28 -7.27 9.69 12.24
CA ASP A 28 -8.61 10.09 11.78
C ASP A 28 -8.78 9.71 10.29
N PRO A 29 -9.35 8.52 9.97
CA PRO A 29 -9.48 8.06 8.60
C PRO A 29 -10.62 8.75 7.85
N LEU A 30 -10.29 9.39 6.72
CA LEU A 30 -11.20 10.02 5.77
C LEU A 30 -11.43 9.06 4.59
N VAL A 31 -12.48 8.24 4.66
CA VAL A 31 -12.71 7.18 3.66
C VAL A 31 -13.56 7.70 2.50
N HIS A 32 -13.00 7.64 1.29
CA HIS A 32 -13.69 7.98 0.05
C HIS A 32 -13.45 6.90 -1.00
N ARG A 33 -14.44 6.61 -1.85
CA ARG A 33 -14.23 5.73 -3.00
C ARG A 33 -13.32 6.40 -4.01
N SER A 34 -12.58 5.59 -4.76
CA SER A 34 -11.62 6.07 -5.76
C SER A 34 -12.23 6.87 -6.93
N ASP A 35 -13.55 6.93 -7.04
CA ASP A 35 -14.30 7.69 -8.04
C ASP A 35 -15.27 8.73 -7.45
N ALA A 36 -15.28 8.93 -6.13
CA ALA A 36 -16.29 9.75 -5.45
C ALA A 36 -15.99 11.25 -5.41
N LEU A 37 -14.72 11.64 -5.56
CA LEU A 37 -14.25 13.02 -5.47
C LEU A 37 -13.44 13.39 -6.72
N THR A 38 -13.14 14.67 -6.90
CA THR A 38 -12.09 15.14 -7.83
C THR A 38 -10.76 15.33 -7.09
N ILE A 39 -9.66 15.46 -7.83
CA ILE A 39 -8.35 15.74 -7.22
C ILE A 39 -8.36 17.05 -6.43
N GLU A 40 -9.00 18.10 -6.95
CA GLU A 40 -9.10 19.39 -6.27
C GLU A 40 -9.82 19.25 -4.92
N GLN A 41 -10.92 18.49 -4.89
CA GLN A 41 -11.64 18.21 -3.65
C GLN A 41 -10.77 17.41 -2.66
N ILE A 42 -9.96 16.47 -3.15
CA ILE A 42 -9.04 15.70 -2.31
C ILE A 42 -7.94 16.62 -1.74
N GLU A 43 -7.42 17.57 -2.52
CA GLU A 43 -6.45 18.55 -2.04
C GLU A 43 -7.04 19.48 -0.97
N GLU A 44 -8.31 19.87 -1.11
CA GLU A 44 -9.04 20.67 -0.12
C GLU A 44 -9.22 19.95 1.22
N LEU A 45 -9.24 18.61 1.22
CA LEU A 45 -9.29 17.84 2.47
C LEU A 45 -8.03 18.02 3.31
N ALA A 46 -6.89 18.37 2.70
CA ALA A 46 -5.58 18.51 3.33
C ALA A 46 -5.24 17.33 4.26
N PRO A 47 -5.12 16.09 3.73
CA PRO A 47 -4.74 14.95 4.54
C PRO A 47 -3.26 15.02 4.97
N ASP A 48 -2.93 14.42 6.12
CA ASP A 48 -1.57 14.27 6.62
C ASP A 48 -0.87 13.03 6.00
N GLY A 49 -1.64 12.12 5.41
CA GLY A 49 -1.15 10.96 4.68
C GLY A 49 -2.24 10.31 3.82
N VAL A 50 -1.83 9.52 2.83
CA VAL A 50 -2.74 8.86 1.89
C VAL A 50 -2.54 7.35 1.94
N LEU A 51 -3.63 6.60 2.08
CA LEU A 51 -3.67 5.15 1.96
C LEU A 51 -4.50 4.77 0.74
N ILE A 52 -3.89 4.05 -0.22
CA ILE A 52 -4.59 3.46 -1.36
C ILE A 52 -4.90 2.00 -1.02
N SER A 53 -6.18 1.68 -0.92
CA SER A 53 -6.62 0.36 -0.45
C SER A 53 -6.35 -0.76 -1.46
N PRO A 54 -6.51 -2.03 -1.04
CA PRO A 54 -6.71 -3.13 -1.98
C PRO A 54 -7.95 -2.88 -2.86
N GLY A 55 -8.16 -3.73 -3.85
CA GLY A 55 -9.34 -3.69 -4.71
C GLY A 55 -9.28 -4.78 -5.78
N PRO A 56 -10.41 -5.06 -6.46
CA PRO A 56 -10.41 -5.92 -7.64
C PRO A 56 -9.82 -5.19 -8.85
N GLY A 57 -9.56 -5.96 -9.91
CA GLY A 57 -9.17 -5.40 -11.21
C GLY A 57 -7.66 -5.14 -11.31
N ARG A 58 -7.31 -4.13 -12.09
CA ARG A 58 -5.93 -3.73 -12.38
C ARG A 58 -5.76 -2.23 -12.13
N PRO A 59 -4.53 -1.72 -11.98
CA PRO A 59 -4.33 -0.30 -11.70
C PRO A 59 -4.87 0.63 -12.78
N GLU A 60 -4.96 0.20 -14.03
CA GLU A 60 -5.57 1.00 -15.11
C GLU A 60 -7.05 1.33 -14.84
N ASP A 61 -7.73 0.52 -14.03
CA ASP A 61 -9.15 0.67 -13.69
C ASP A 61 -9.37 1.22 -12.27
N ALA A 62 -8.30 1.60 -11.54
CA ALA A 62 -8.33 1.94 -10.12
C ALA A 62 -8.79 3.39 -9.82
N GLY A 63 -9.70 3.94 -10.63
CA GLY A 63 -10.23 5.30 -10.49
C GLY A 63 -9.11 6.34 -10.39
N LEU A 64 -9.23 7.25 -9.41
CA LEU A 64 -8.24 8.30 -9.14
C LEU A 64 -6.96 7.80 -8.43
N SER A 65 -6.83 6.51 -8.10
CA SER A 65 -5.70 6.01 -7.29
C SER A 65 -4.34 6.38 -7.89
N ASN A 66 -4.18 6.19 -9.20
CA ASN A 66 -2.92 6.49 -9.89
C ASN A 66 -2.59 7.99 -9.85
N GLU A 67 -3.60 8.84 -10.08
CA GLU A 67 -3.45 10.29 -10.08
C GLU A 67 -3.21 10.84 -8.66
N VAL A 68 -3.86 10.28 -7.65
CA VAL A 68 -3.65 10.62 -6.24
C VAL A 68 -2.23 10.27 -5.82
N ILE A 69 -1.70 9.10 -6.19
CA ILE A 69 -0.32 8.72 -5.84
C ILE A 69 0.67 9.76 -6.36
N THR A 70 0.59 10.13 -7.64
CA THR A 70 1.53 11.09 -8.24
C THR A 70 1.31 12.51 -7.75
N THR A 71 0.07 12.91 -7.45
CA THR A 71 -0.27 14.25 -6.93
C THR A 71 0.24 14.47 -5.52
N PHE A 72 0.21 13.43 -4.67
CA PHE A 72 0.62 13.53 -3.26
C PHE A 72 2.06 13.08 -3.00
N ALA A 73 2.72 12.45 -3.97
CA ALA A 73 4.13 12.11 -3.90
C ALA A 73 4.98 13.36 -3.56
N GLY A 74 5.81 13.24 -2.52
CA GLY A 74 6.67 14.33 -2.05
C GLY A 74 5.96 15.44 -1.28
N ARG A 75 4.64 15.34 -1.07
CA ARG A 75 3.86 16.28 -0.24
C ARG A 75 3.49 15.68 1.10
N VAL A 76 2.99 14.45 1.09
CA VAL A 76 2.64 13.67 2.28
C VAL A 76 3.01 12.20 2.06
N PRO A 77 3.14 11.39 3.12
CA PRO A 77 3.37 9.96 2.97
C PRO A 77 2.21 9.28 2.23
N VAL A 78 2.55 8.42 1.27
CA VAL A 78 1.59 7.59 0.51
C VAL A 78 1.88 6.12 0.75
N PHE A 79 0.85 5.37 1.12
CA PHE A 79 0.93 3.94 1.38
C PHE A 79 -0.07 3.14 0.54
N GLY A 80 0.42 2.24 -0.30
CA GLY A 80 -0.42 1.39 -1.16
C GLY A 80 -0.47 -0.06 -0.69
N VAL A 81 -1.67 -0.64 -0.60
CA VAL A 81 -1.86 -2.05 -0.22
C VAL A 81 -2.45 -2.85 -1.38
N CYS A 82 -1.84 -3.98 -1.72
CA CYS A 82 -2.29 -4.89 -2.79
C CYS A 82 -2.48 -4.18 -4.14
N LEU A 83 -3.72 -3.81 -4.52
CA LEU A 83 -3.97 -2.98 -5.71
C LEU A 83 -3.25 -1.63 -5.60
N GLY A 84 -3.27 -0.98 -4.43
CA GLY A 84 -2.53 0.26 -4.22
C GLY A 84 -1.02 0.12 -4.43
N HIS A 85 -0.43 -1.02 -4.05
CA HIS A 85 0.97 -1.32 -4.35
C HIS A 85 1.22 -1.50 -5.86
N GLN A 86 0.29 -2.14 -6.56
CA GLN A 86 0.36 -2.31 -8.02
C GLN A 86 0.21 -0.96 -8.73
N CYS A 87 -0.66 -0.07 -8.24
CA CYS A 87 -0.77 1.32 -8.71
C CYS A 87 0.56 2.05 -8.57
N ILE A 88 1.24 1.95 -7.41
CA ILE A 88 2.57 2.54 -7.22
C ILE A 88 3.57 1.99 -8.25
N GLY A 89 3.63 0.67 -8.44
CA GLY A 89 4.48 0.07 -9.47
C GLY A 89 4.20 0.66 -10.86
N GLN A 90 2.92 0.70 -11.25
CA GLN A 90 2.50 1.16 -12.57
C GLN A 90 2.78 2.64 -12.84
N VAL A 91 2.44 3.54 -11.91
CA VAL A 91 2.58 4.99 -12.14
C VAL A 91 4.03 5.43 -12.29
N TYR A 92 4.97 4.67 -11.73
CA TYR A 92 6.40 4.92 -11.89
C TYR A 92 7.05 4.13 -13.04
N GLY A 93 6.29 3.30 -13.77
CA GLY A 93 6.73 2.64 -14.99
C GLY A 93 7.03 1.15 -14.87
N GLY A 94 6.70 0.50 -13.76
CA GLY A 94 6.75 -0.95 -13.62
C GLY A 94 5.53 -1.63 -14.24
N ASP A 95 5.74 -2.83 -14.79
CA ASP A 95 4.68 -3.64 -15.38
C ASP A 95 3.92 -4.44 -14.33
N VAL A 96 2.59 -4.51 -14.45
CA VAL A 96 1.74 -5.36 -13.61
C VAL A 96 1.31 -6.60 -14.39
N VAL A 97 1.89 -7.74 -14.02
CA VAL A 97 1.75 -9.01 -14.71
C VAL A 97 0.96 -10.01 -13.86
N ARG A 98 0.56 -11.14 -14.46
CA ARG A 98 -0.06 -12.22 -13.70
C ARG A 98 0.96 -12.87 -12.77
N ALA A 99 0.56 -13.12 -11.54
CA ALA A 99 1.36 -13.89 -10.60
C ALA A 99 1.56 -15.33 -11.14
N PRO A 100 2.75 -15.94 -10.94
CA PRO A 100 3.00 -17.33 -11.36
C PRO A 100 2.02 -18.33 -10.72
N GLN A 101 1.53 -18.01 -9.53
CA GLN A 101 0.52 -18.77 -8.81
C GLN A 101 -0.57 -17.86 -8.26
N LEU A 102 -1.83 -18.27 -8.40
CA LEU A 102 -2.96 -17.61 -7.78
C LEU A 102 -2.95 -17.86 -6.26
N MET A 103 -2.96 -16.78 -5.49
CA MET A 103 -3.03 -16.82 -4.04
C MET A 103 -4.40 -16.29 -3.59
N HIS A 104 -5.13 -17.07 -2.80
CA HIS A 104 -6.42 -16.65 -2.25
C HIS A 104 -6.51 -17.09 -0.79
N GLY A 105 -6.24 -16.16 0.13
CA GLY A 105 -6.27 -16.42 1.57
C GLY A 105 -5.17 -17.37 2.05
N LYS A 106 -4.03 -17.40 1.36
CA LYS A 106 -2.86 -18.20 1.74
C LYS A 106 -1.79 -17.29 2.33
N THR A 107 -1.03 -17.82 3.26
CA THR A 107 0.12 -17.13 3.82
C THR A 107 1.40 -17.40 3.02
N SER A 108 2.36 -16.49 3.13
CA SER A 108 3.72 -16.66 2.62
C SER A 108 4.70 -16.01 3.58
N LEU A 109 5.91 -16.55 3.67
CA LEU A 109 7.01 -15.86 4.33
C LEU A 109 7.51 -14.73 3.43
N ILE A 110 7.59 -13.53 4.01
CA ILE A 110 8.05 -12.31 3.36
C ILE A 110 9.37 -11.93 4.01
N SER A 111 10.44 -11.87 3.21
CA SER A 111 11.73 -11.32 3.62
C SER A 111 11.79 -9.82 3.29
N HIS A 112 12.44 -9.02 4.12
CA HIS A 112 12.51 -7.58 3.95
C HIS A 112 13.80 -6.95 4.50
N GLU A 113 14.06 -5.70 4.16
CA GLU A 113 15.26 -4.97 4.63
C GLU A 113 15.07 -4.18 5.94
N GLY A 114 13.88 -4.23 6.55
CA GLY A 114 13.60 -3.57 7.83
C GLY A 114 13.54 -2.04 7.74
N LYS A 115 13.29 -1.53 6.53
CA LYS A 115 13.19 -0.10 6.21
C LYS A 115 11.73 0.32 6.04
N GLY A 116 11.44 1.60 6.26
CA GLY A 116 10.13 2.19 5.97
C GLY A 116 9.03 1.50 6.79
N VAL A 117 7.95 1.09 6.13
CA VAL A 117 6.84 0.38 6.80
C VAL A 117 7.27 -0.95 7.43
N PHE A 118 8.42 -1.52 7.08
CA PHE A 118 8.95 -2.76 7.67
C PHE A 118 9.79 -2.54 8.95
N ALA A 119 9.96 -1.30 9.41
CA ALA A 119 10.80 -1.00 10.56
C ALA A 119 10.40 -1.80 11.81
N GLY A 120 11.37 -2.54 12.36
CA GLY A 120 11.18 -3.34 13.58
C GLY A 120 10.31 -4.59 13.43
N LEU A 121 9.89 -4.98 12.22
CA LEU A 121 9.22 -6.26 12.00
C LEU A 121 10.25 -7.41 11.99
N PRO A 122 9.85 -8.65 12.39
CA PRO A 122 10.67 -9.84 12.23
C PRO A 122 10.95 -10.13 10.75
N ASP A 123 12.17 -10.58 10.45
CA ASP A 123 12.56 -10.99 9.10
C ASP A 123 12.97 -12.48 9.06
N PRO A 124 12.31 -13.34 8.28
CA PRO A 124 11.06 -13.08 7.57
C PRO A 124 9.85 -13.06 8.52
N PHE A 125 8.71 -12.54 8.04
CA PHE A 125 7.41 -12.66 8.73
C PHE A 125 6.34 -13.31 7.85
N GLU A 126 5.28 -13.80 8.47
CA GLU A 126 4.16 -14.43 7.77
C GLU A 126 3.11 -13.38 7.37
N ALA A 127 2.72 -13.36 6.08
CA ALA A 127 1.73 -12.43 5.57
C ALA A 127 0.70 -13.11 4.66
N THR A 128 -0.56 -12.65 4.71
CA THR A 128 -1.65 -13.17 3.89
C THR A 128 -1.68 -12.53 2.50
N ARG A 129 -1.89 -13.36 1.47
CA ARG A 129 -1.93 -12.97 0.06
C ARG A 129 -3.25 -13.37 -0.58
N TYR A 130 -3.83 -12.44 -1.35
CA TYR A 130 -5.08 -12.63 -2.10
C TYR A 130 -4.97 -12.26 -3.59
N HIS A 131 -3.75 -12.03 -4.07
CA HIS A 131 -3.54 -11.38 -5.35
C HIS A 131 -3.34 -12.39 -6.50
N SER A 132 -3.82 -11.99 -7.68
CA SER A 132 -3.63 -12.69 -8.95
C SER A 132 -2.64 -11.98 -9.88
N LEU A 133 -2.25 -10.76 -9.51
CA LEU A 133 -1.32 -9.89 -10.21
C LEU A 133 -0.16 -9.52 -9.27
N VAL A 134 0.98 -9.15 -9.85
CA VAL A 134 2.17 -8.65 -9.15
C VAL A 134 2.87 -7.63 -10.02
N VAL A 135 3.65 -6.74 -9.40
CA VAL A 135 4.64 -5.94 -10.12
C VAL A 135 5.76 -6.87 -10.60
N ASP A 136 6.07 -6.82 -11.89
CA ASP A 136 7.15 -7.61 -12.49
C ASP A 136 8.52 -7.08 -12.04
N ARG A 137 9.32 -7.97 -11.46
CA ARG A 137 10.62 -7.63 -10.86
C ARG A 137 11.55 -6.95 -11.86
N ASP A 138 11.60 -7.47 -13.07
CA ASP A 138 12.56 -7.05 -14.08
C ASP A 138 12.18 -5.70 -14.73
N SER A 139 10.92 -5.27 -14.52
CA SER A 139 10.41 -3.97 -14.98
C SER A 139 10.46 -2.87 -13.91
N VAL A 140 10.86 -3.19 -12.67
CA VAL A 140 10.90 -2.20 -11.59
C VAL A 140 11.87 -1.07 -11.96
N PRO A 141 11.38 0.17 -12.08
CA PRO A 141 12.20 1.31 -12.52
C PRO A 141 13.21 1.71 -11.45
N GLU A 142 14.30 2.37 -11.85
CA GLU A 142 15.36 2.79 -10.93
C GLU A 142 14.88 3.72 -9.81
N CYS A 143 13.81 4.47 -10.00
CA CYS A 143 13.23 5.35 -8.96
C CYS A 143 12.52 4.58 -7.83
N LEU A 144 12.26 3.27 -8.03
CA LEU A 144 11.71 2.38 -7.02
C LEU A 144 12.79 1.42 -6.50
N GLU A 145 12.68 1.07 -5.23
CA GLU A 145 13.46 0.05 -4.54
C GLU A 145 12.53 -1.08 -4.10
N ILE A 146 12.91 -2.33 -4.39
CA ILE A 146 12.24 -3.51 -3.85
C ILE A 146 12.67 -3.66 -2.40
N THR A 147 11.74 -3.50 -1.47
CA THR A 147 12.01 -3.53 -0.01
C THR A 147 11.61 -4.83 0.67
N ALA A 148 10.77 -5.63 0.00
CA ALA A 148 10.38 -6.96 0.47
C ALA A 148 10.07 -7.90 -0.69
N GLN A 149 10.28 -9.20 -0.46
CA GLN A 149 10.03 -10.24 -1.45
C GLN A 149 9.74 -11.60 -0.81
N THR A 150 9.15 -12.52 -1.58
CA THR A 150 9.08 -13.94 -1.21
C THR A 150 10.38 -14.68 -1.53
N ASN A 151 10.53 -15.92 -1.05
CA ASN A 151 11.70 -16.77 -1.31
C ASN A 151 11.93 -17.06 -2.81
N ASP A 152 10.86 -17.07 -3.61
CA ASP A 152 10.91 -17.23 -5.07
C ASP A 152 11.05 -15.88 -5.82
N GLY A 153 11.30 -14.79 -5.10
CA GLY A 153 11.69 -13.50 -5.68
C GLY A 153 10.55 -12.59 -6.12
N LEU A 154 9.29 -12.92 -5.81
CA LEU A 154 8.16 -12.05 -6.11
C LEU A 154 8.24 -10.76 -5.30
N VAL A 155 8.00 -9.63 -5.95
CA VAL A 155 8.00 -8.31 -5.30
C VAL A 155 6.83 -8.22 -4.32
N MET A 156 7.15 -7.92 -3.05
CA MET A 156 6.19 -7.83 -1.95
C MET A 156 6.19 -6.47 -1.26
N GLY A 157 7.23 -5.67 -1.47
CA GLY A 157 7.37 -4.32 -0.97
C GLY A 157 8.09 -3.45 -1.99
N LEU A 158 7.59 -2.23 -2.19
CA LEU A 158 8.20 -1.19 -3.00
C LEU A 158 8.31 0.09 -2.20
N ARG A 159 9.36 0.86 -2.46
CA ARG A 159 9.57 2.21 -1.91
C ARG A 159 10.14 3.12 -2.98
N HIS A 160 9.62 4.33 -3.10
CA HIS A 160 10.23 5.36 -3.94
C HIS A 160 11.49 5.92 -3.29
N ARG A 161 12.53 6.17 -4.09
CA ARG A 161 13.84 6.64 -3.59
C ARG A 161 13.80 8.07 -3.08
N ASP A 162 13.07 8.94 -3.78
CA ASP A 162 13.05 10.39 -3.49
C ASP A 162 11.78 10.88 -2.78
N PHE A 163 10.73 10.05 -2.72
CA PHE A 163 9.42 10.43 -2.19
C PHE A 163 9.00 9.45 -1.11
N ASP A 164 8.22 9.93 -0.16
CA ASP A 164 7.65 9.07 0.89
C ASP A 164 6.47 8.27 0.36
N VAL A 165 6.74 7.37 -0.59
CA VAL A 165 5.77 6.52 -1.25
C VAL A 165 6.20 5.08 -1.07
N GLU A 166 5.38 4.28 -0.42
CA GLU A 166 5.63 2.86 -0.18
C GLU A 166 4.40 2.02 -0.47
N GLY A 167 4.60 0.77 -0.84
CA GLY A 167 3.49 -0.15 -0.97
C GLY A 167 3.85 -1.58 -0.70
N VAL A 168 2.88 -2.36 -0.25
CA VAL A 168 3.00 -3.80 0.03
C VAL A 168 1.99 -4.62 -0.76
N GLN A 169 2.43 -5.76 -1.29
CA GLN A 169 1.58 -6.60 -2.15
C GLN A 169 0.62 -7.51 -1.35
N PHE A 170 0.94 -7.77 -0.09
CA PHE A 170 0.14 -8.58 0.84
C PHE A 170 -0.83 -7.69 1.65
N HIS A 171 -1.65 -8.32 2.50
CA HIS A 171 -2.71 -7.67 3.26
C HIS A 171 -2.32 -7.54 4.75
N PRO A 172 -1.77 -6.39 5.20
CA PRO A 172 -1.42 -6.18 6.61
C PRO A 172 -2.65 -6.21 7.53
N GLU A 173 -3.84 -5.95 7.01
CA GLU A 173 -5.11 -6.00 7.74
C GLU A 173 -5.68 -7.40 7.94
N SER A 174 -5.06 -8.42 7.33
CA SER A 174 -5.49 -9.80 7.49
C SER A 174 -5.07 -10.34 8.85
N ILE A 175 -5.97 -11.06 9.52
CA ILE A 175 -5.72 -11.65 10.85
C ILE A 175 -4.54 -12.62 10.89
N LEU A 176 -4.19 -13.23 9.75
CA LEU A 176 -3.06 -14.17 9.64
C LEU A 176 -1.74 -13.46 9.29
N THR A 177 -1.75 -12.15 9.05
CA THR A 177 -0.52 -11.38 8.83
C THR A 177 0.10 -10.99 10.16
N ALA A 178 1.31 -11.46 10.42
CA ALA A 178 2.09 -11.06 11.58
C ALA A 178 2.59 -9.61 11.44
N GLY A 179 2.43 -8.80 12.48
CA GLY A 179 2.96 -7.43 12.49
C GLY A 179 2.16 -6.40 11.68
N GLY A 180 0.93 -6.73 11.26
CA GLY A 180 0.06 -5.84 10.49
C GLY A 180 -0.15 -4.45 11.13
N HIS A 181 -0.51 -4.40 12.41
CA HIS A 181 -0.62 -3.15 13.17
C HIS A 181 0.67 -2.35 13.21
N GLN A 182 1.81 -3.00 13.41
CA GLN A 182 3.11 -2.31 13.46
C GLN A 182 3.46 -1.71 12.10
N LEU A 183 3.16 -2.42 11.01
CA LEU A 183 3.38 -1.93 9.65
C LEU A 183 2.55 -0.67 9.37
N VAL A 184 1.27 -0.67 9.74
CA VAL A 184 0.40 0.51 9.63
C VAL A 184 0.87 1.63 10.58
N GLY A 185 1.34 1.30 11.78
CA GLY A 185 1.92 2.24 12.73
C GLY A 185 3.15 2.95 12.18
N ASN A 186 4.09 2.20 11.58
CA ASN A 186 5.29 2.75 10.95
C ASN A 186 4.94 3.73 9.81
N PHE A 187 3.83 3.49 9.08
CA PHE A 187 3.32 4.47 8.12
C PHE A 187 2.81 5.74 8.83
N LEU A 188 2.01 5.60 9.89
CA LEU A 188 1.44 6.73 10.63
C LEU A 188 2.49 7.62 11.29
N GLU A 189 3.57 7.06 11.83
CA GLU A 189 4.68 7.84 12.42
C GLU A 189 5.24 8.87 11.43
N ARG A 190 5.23 8.55 10.12
CA ARG A 190 5.69 9.48 9.07
C ARG A 190 4.66 10.56 8.73
N CYS A 191 3.39 10.34 9.05
CA CYS A 191 2.31 11.31 8.89
C CYS A 191 2.26 12.31 10.06
N GLY A 192 3.29 12.33 10.93
CA GLY A 192 3.33 13.21 12.11
C GLY A 192 2.47 12.72 13.28
N HIS A 193 2.20 11.41 13.33
CA HIS A 193 1.50 10.73 14.43
C HIS A 193 2.44 10.41 15.60
#